data_AF-A0A975G6V9-F1
#
_entry.id   AF-A0A975G6V9-F1
#
_cell.length_a   1.000
_cell.length_b   1.000
_cell.length_c   1.000
_cell.angle_alpha   90.00
_cell.angle_beta   90.00
_cell.angle_gamma   90.00
#
_symmetry.space_group_name_H-M   'P 1'
#
loop_
_entity.id
_entity.type
_entity.pdbx_description
1 polymer ?
#
loop_
_entity_poly.entity_id
_entity_poly.type
_entity_poly.pdbx_seq_one_letter_code
_entity_poly.pdbx_strand_id
1 'polypeptide(L)' 'MSLRAFHIVFVTVCTLLFGFIAAWGLLFAHDRTSLVTALGVVGVLGLIGMPIYGVCFYRKAKKLVL' A
#
# COMPACT_ATOMS: atom_id res chain seq x y z
N MET A 1 19.55 9.47 8.48
CA MET A 1 18.09 9.51 8.77
C MET A 1 17.71 8.23 9.50
N SER A 2 16.76 8.27 10.45
CA SER A 2 16.38 7.03 11.15
C SER A 2 15.71 6.07 10.15
N LEU A 3 16.15 4.81 10.13
CA LEU A 3 15.65 3.76 9.24
C LEU A 3 14.11 3.60 9.35
N ARG A 4 13.58 3.95 10.52
CA ARG A 4 12.15 3.99 10.84
C ARG A 4 11.38 5.07 10.08
N ALA A 5 11.90 6.30 10.01
CA ALA A 5 11.22 7.40 9.31
C ALA A 5 11.13 7.12 7.81
N PHE A 6 12.22 6.62 7.21
CA PHE A 6 12.25 6.19 5.82
C PHE A 6 11.20 5.11 5.53
N HIS A 7 11.12 4.10 6.40
CA HIS A 7 10.18 2.99 6.21
C HIS A 7 8.71 3.43 6.30
N ILE A 8 8.37 4.35 7.20
CA ILE A 8 7.02 4.90 7.31
C ILE A 8 6.65 5.69 6.05
N VAL A 9 7.56 6.54 5.55
CA VAL A 9 7.34 7.31 4.32
C VAL A 9 7.15 6.37 3.13
N PHE A 10 8.01 5.35 3.00
CA PHE A 10 7.90 4.33 1.95
C PHE A 10 6.54 3.64 1.97
N VAL A 11 6.12 3.11 3.13
CA VAL A 11 4.81 2.47 3.28
C VAL A 11 3.68 3.42 2.90
N THR A 12 3.77 4.69 3.30
CA THR A 12 2.75 5.70 2.98
C THR A 12 2.64 5.95 1.48
N VAL A 13 3.78 6.14 0.80
CA VAL A 13 3.82 6.35 -0.66
C VAL A 13 3.29 5.12 -1.40
N CYS A 14 3.68 3.92 -1.01
CA CYS A 14 3.15 2.68 -1.59
C CYS A 14 1.65 2.55 -1.38
N THR A 15 1.16 2.86 -0.17
CA THR A 15 -0.28 2.82 0.16
C THR A 15 -1.07 3.77 -0.76
N LEU A 16 -0.59 5.01 -0.95
CA LEU A 16 -1.20 5.98 -1.85
C LEU A 16 -1.17 5.52 -3.31
N LEU A 17 -0.05 4.94 -3.75
CA LEU A 17 0.07 4.38 -5.11
C LEU A 17 -0.95 3.25 -5.34
N PHE A 18 -1.08 2.32 -4.40
CA PHE A 18 -2.07 1.25 -4.49
C PHE A 18 -3.50 1.78 -4.45
N GLY A 19 -3.77 2.79 -3.64
CA GLY A 19 -5.06 3.48 -3.62
C GLY A 19 -5.39 4.14 -4.95
N PHE A 20 -4.40 4.77 -5.59
CA PHE A 20 -4.56 5.33 -6.92
C PHE A 20 -4.84 4.25 -7.96
N ILE A 21 -4.08 3.14 -7.97
CA ILE A 21 -4.30 2.02 -8.90
C ILE A 21 -5.69 1.40 -8.70
N ALA A 22 -6.12 1.22 -7.44
CA ALA A 22 -7.44 0.71 -7.11
C ALA A 22 -8.55 1.64 -7.61
N ALA A 23 -8.46 2.93 -7.28
CA ALA A 23 -9.44 3.92 -7.70
C ALA A 23 -9.48 4.03 -9.23
N TRP A 24 -8.34 4.09 -9.89
CA TRP A 24 -8.26 4.17 -11.34
C TRP A 24 -8.84 2.92 -12.01
N GLY A 25 -8.38 1.73 -11.63
CA GLY A 25 -8.82 0.48 -12.24
C GLY A 25 -10.30 0.14 -11.99
N LEU A 26 -10.85 0.53 -10.83
CA LEU A 26 -12.23 0.20 -10.47
C LEU A 26 -13.24 1.30 -10.82
N LEU A 27 -12.85 2.58 -10.79
CA LEU A 27 -13.78 3.70 -10.95
C LEU A 27 -13.60 4.46 -12.27
N PHE A 28 -12.38 4.62 -12.77
CA PHE A 28 -12.09 5.53 -13.90
C PHE A 28 -11.68 4.83 -15.20
N ALA A 29 -11.23 3.59 -15.15
CA ALA A 29 -10.82 2.86 -16.34
C ALA A 29 -12.03 2.58 -17.25
N HIS A 30 -11.95 3.11 -18.47
CA HIS A 30 -12.97 2.93 -19.51
C HIS A 30 -13.00 1.50 -20.03
N ASP A 31 -11.81 0.92 -20.24
CA ASP A 31 -11.65 -0.47 -20.67
C ASP A 31 -11.71 -1.43 -19.48
N ARG A 32 -12.81 -2.19 -19.38
CA ARG A 32 -13.01 -3.23 -18.37
C ARG A 32 -12.42 -4.57 -18.80
N THR A 33 -11.13 -4.58 -19.11
CA THR A 33 -10.43 -5.84 -19.37
C THR A 33 -10.20 -6.60 -18.06
N SER A 34 -9.99 -7.92 -18.17
CA SER A 34 -9.65 -8.78 -17.03
C SER A 34 -8.39 -8.29 -16.31
N LEU A 35 -7.41 -7.78 -17.05
CA LEU A 35 -6.18 -7.18 -16.51
C LEU A 35 -6.44 -5.91 -15.69
N VAL A 36 -7.27 -5.00 -16.19
CA VAL A 36 -7.61 -3.75 -15.48
C VAL A 36 -8.35 -4.05 -14.18
N THR A 37 -9.29 -4.99 -14.22
CA THR A 37 -10.02 -5.42 -13.03
C THR A 37 -9.09 -6.10 -12.02
N ALA A 38 -8.19 -6.97 -12.49
CA ALA A 38 -7.19 -7.61 -11.63
C ALA A 38 -6.26 -6.58 -10.97
N LEU A 39 -5.78 -5.58 -11.72
CA LEU A 39 -4.98 -4.48 -11.18
C LEU A 39 -5.74 -3.67 -10.11
N GLY A 40 -7.03 -3.40 -10.35
CA GLY A 40 -7.89 -2.74 -9.36
C GLY A 40 -7.99 -3.53 -8.05
N VAL A 41 -8.26 -4.85 -8.15
CA VAL A 41 -8.35 -5.74 -6.97
C VAL A 41 -7.02 -5.87 -6.25
N VAL A 42 -5.91 -6.05 -6.97
CA VAL A 42 -4.56 -6.07 -6.39
C VAL A 42 -4.24 -4.72 -5.73
N GLY A 43 -4.68 -3.62 -6.33
CA GLY A 43 -4.61 -2.28 -5.74
C GLY A 43 -5.32 -2.21 -4.38
N VAL A 44 -6.53 -2.75 -4.27
CA VAL A 44 -7.26 -2.80 -2.98
C VAL A 44 -6.52 -3.66 -1.96
N LEU A 45 -6.03 -4.82 -2.36
CA LEU A 45 -5.25 -5.70 -1.48
C LEU A 45 -3.96 -5.00 -1.00
N GLY A 46 -3.26 -4.29 -1.89
CA GLY A 46 -2.07 -3.52 -1.56
C GLY A 46 -2.37 -2.33 -0.65
N LEU A 47 -3.50 -1.64 -0.87
CA LEU A 47 -3.97 -0.51 -0.07
C LEU A 47 -4.24 -0.90 1.38
N ILE A 48 -4.75 -2.11 1.61
CA ILE A 48 -5.00 -2.66 2.96
C ILE A 48 -3.73 -3.31 3.53
N GLY A 49 -3.00 -4.05 2.71
CA GLY A 49 -1.81 -4.80 3.12
C GLY A 49 -0.64 -3.91 3.55
N MET A 50 -0.40 -2.80 2.84
CA MET A 50 0.70 -1.87 3.16
C MET A 50 0.59 -1.23 4.55
N PRO A 51 -0.56 -0.65 4.97
CA PRO A 51 -0.68 -0.11 6.32
C PRO A 51 -0.61 -1.21 7.40
N ILE A 52 -1.14 -2.41 7.16
CA ILE A 52 -0.99 -3.55 8.07
C ILE A 52 0.50 -3.90 8.23
N TYR A 53 1.23 -4.01 7.13
CA TYR A 53 2.66 -4.26 7.13
C TYR A 53 3.43 -3.16 7.88
N GLY A 54 3.12 -1.89 7.63
CA GLY A 54 3.73 -0.75 8.30
C GLY A 54 3.51 -0.77 9.82
N VAL A 55 2.31 -1.10 10.28
CA VAL A 55 1.99 -1.24 11.72
C VAL A 55 2.75 -2.43 12.33
N CYS A 56 2.77 -3.59 11.65
CA CYS A 56 3.51 -4.76 12.11
C CYS A 56 5.01 -4.46 12.23
N PHE A 57 5.61 -3.82 11.22
CA PHE A 57 7.00 -3.40 11.26
C PHE A 57 7.27 -2.40 12.38
N TYR A 58 6.41 -1.39 12.54
CA TYR A 58 6.54 -0.39 13.60
C TYR A 58 6.48 -1.02 15.00
N ARG A 59 5.57 -1.98 15.22
CA ARG A 59 5.48 -2.74 16.47
C ARG A 59 6.75 -3.55 16.73
N LYS A 60 7.29 -4.20 15.70
CA LYS A 60 8.50 -5.02 15.81
C LYS A 60 9.74 -4.15 16.08
N ALA A 61 9.86 -3.01 15.39
CA ALA A 61 10.95 -2.06 15.58
C ALA A 61 10.94 -1.41 16.97
N LYS A 62 9.75 -1.14 17.54
CA LYS A 62 9.63 -0.67 18.94
C LYS A 62 10.13 -1.70 19.96
N LYS A 63 9.90 -3.00 19.73
CA LYS A 63 10.30 -4.08 20.64
C LYS A 63 11.80 -4.39 20.64
N LEU A 64 12.53 -4.02 19.59
CA LEU A 64 13.97 -4.31 19.44
C LEU A 64 14.87 -3.18 19.92
N VAL A 65 14.32 -1.98 20.11
CA VAL A 65 15.07 -0.76 20.47
C VAL A 65 14.82 -0.34 21.92
N LEU A 66 14.00 -1.09 22.67
CA LEU A 66 13.67 -0.85 24.07
C LEU A 66 14.02 -2.11 24.87
#